data_AF-A0A2A4M0E0-F1
#
_entry.id   AF-A0A2A4M0E0-F1
#
_cell.length_a   1.000
_cell.length_b   1.000
_cell.length_c   1.000
_cell.angle_alpha   90.00
_cell.angle_beta   90.00
_cell.angle_gamma   90.00
#
_symmetry.space_group_name_H-M   'P 1'
#
loop_
_entity.id
_entity.type
_entity.pdbx_description
1 polymer ?
#
loop_
_entity_poly.entity_id
_entity_poly.type
_entity_poly.pdbx_seq_one_letter_code
_entity_poly.pdbx_strand_id
1 'polypeptide(L)'
;MDRNRLFWASRRGMLELDLIFLPFAENVYPDLAVNDQLLYEQLLACEDQDLFSWLLGREIPEDEQMCRIVDIVLSSRDPAS
;
A
#
# COMPACT_ATOMS: atom_id res chain seq x y z
N MET A 1 -3.84 -11.60 8.07
CA MET A 1 -2.40 -11.92 8.29
C MET A 1 -1.96 -11.46 9.69
N ASP A 2 -0.91 -12.02 10.32
CA ASP A 2 -0.35 -11.46 11.58
C ASP A 2 0.29 -10.09 11.34
N ARG A 3 0.14 -9.12 12.25
CA ARG A 3 0.66 -7.74 12.10
C ARG A 3 2.16 -7.69 11.83
N ASN A 4 2.95 -8.54 12.49
CA ASN A 4 4.39 -8.66 12.20
C ASN A 4 4.63 -9.14 10.77
N ARG A 5 3.89 -10.14 10.30
CA ARG A 5 4.06 -10.68 8.94
C ARG A 5 3.68 -9.66 7.88
N LEU A 6 2.65 -8.86 8.14
CA LEU A 6 2.28 -7.73 7.30
C LEU A 6 3.42 -6.71 7.22
N PHE A 7 3.95 -6.27 8.36
CA PHE A 7 5.05 -5.31 8.42
C PHE A 7 6.31 -5.82 7.68
N TRP A 8 6.63 -7.10 7.80
CA TRP A 8 7.71 -7.72 7.03
C TRP A 8 7.42 -7.78 5.53
N ALA A 9 6.17 -8.05 5.12
CA ALA A 9 5.77 -8.05 3.72
C ALA A 9 5.71 -6.63 3.10
N SER A 10 5.55 -5.60 3.94
CA SER A 10 5.65 -4.20 3.55
C SER A 10 7.09 -3.73 3.30
N ARG A 11 8.11 -4.49 3.72
CA ARG A 11 9.53 -4.19 3.44
C ARG A 11 9.92 -4.67 2.05
N ARG A 12 10.42 -3.76 1.22
CA ARG A 12 10.73 -3.94 -0.20
C ARG A 12 12.21 -3.75 -0.49
N GLY A 13 12.61 -4.11 -1.71
CA GLY A 13 13.99 -3.88 -2.17
C GLY A 13 14.30 -2.40 -2.43
N MET A 14 13.27 -1.55 -2.49
CA MET A 14 13.36 -0.12 -2.79
C MET A 14 13.02 0.73 -1.57
N LEU A 15 13.92 1.64 -1.20
CA LEU A 15 13.75 2.51 -0.02
C LEU A 15 12.54 3.44 -0.15
N GLU A 16 12.22 3.89 -1.37
CA GLU A 16 11.05 4.70 -1.63
C GLU A 16 9.74 3.98 -1.28
N LEU A 17 9.66 2.68 -1.57
CA LEU A 17 8.49 1.87 -1.23
C LEU A 17 8.40 1.63 0.28
N ASP A 18 9.54 1.39 0.93
CA ASP A 18 9.61 1.26 2.39
C ASP A 18 9.09 2.52 3.11
N LEU A 19 9.50 3.70 2.63
CA LEU A 19 9.06 4.99 3.19
C LEU A 19 7.54 5.22 3.03
N ILE A 20 6.88 4.48 2.15
CA ILE A 20 5.43 4.58 1.92
C ILE A 20 4.71 3.51 2.72
N PHE A 21 5.10 2.25 2.54
CA PHE A 21 4.37 1.12 3.07
C PHE A 21 4.56 0.91 4.56
N LEU A 22 5.74 1.21 5.12
CA LEU A 22 5.97 1.05 6.56
C LEU A 22 5.10 1.99 7.41
N PRO A 23 5.08 3.32 7.19
CA PRO A 23 4.22 4.20 7.98
C PRO A 23 2.73 3.91 7.72
N PHE A 24 2.36 3.50 6.51
CA PHE A 24 0.99 3.08 6.20
C PHE A 24 0.58 1.84 7.00
N ALA A 25 1.40 0.79 6.99
CA ALA A 25 1.14 -0.45 7.71
C ALA A 25 1.08 -0.25 9.25
N GLU A 26 1.82 0.72 9.76
CA GLU A 26 1.86 1.01 11.19
C GLU A 26 0.70 1.88 11.67
N ASN A 27 0.36 2.92 10.91
CA ASN A 27 -0.55 3.99 11.35
C ASN A 27 -1.93 3.97 10.69
N VAL A 28 -2.07 3.44 9.47
CA VAL A 28 -3.32 3.51 8.70
C VAL A 28 -3.98 2.15 8.59
N TYR A 29 -3.21 1.11 8.28
CA TYR A 29 -3.71 -0.26 8.13
C TYR A 29 -4.57 -0.75 9.31
N PRO A 30 -4.23 -0.49 10.60
CA PRO A 30 -5.06 -0.94 11.73
C PRO A 30 -6.46 -0.32 11.76
N ASP A 31 -6.63 0.87 11.18
CA ASP A 31 -7.89 1.61 11.15
C ASP A 31 -8.70 1.38 9.86
N LEU A 32 -8.14 0.65 8.89
CA LEU A 32 -8.84 0.29 7.66
C LEU A 32 -9.97 -0.71 7.92
N ALA A 33 -11.02 -0.62 7.09
CA ALA A 33 -12.04 -1.64 7.04
C ALA A 33 -11.46 -2.99 6.61
N VAL A 34 -12.07 -4.09 7.04
CA VAL A 34 -11.60 -5.46 6.75
C VAL A 34 -11.42 -5.69 5.24
N ASN A 35 -12.30 -5.14 4.40
CA ASN A 35 -12.18 -5.25 2.95
C ASN A 35 -10.91 -4.54 2.43
N ASP A 36 -10.63 -3.32 2.90
CA ASP A 36 -9.45 -2.55 2.48
C ASP A 36 -8.15 -3.18 3.03
N GLN A 37 -8.20 -3.82 4.21
CA GLN A 37 -7.08 -4.64 4.72
C GLN A 37 -6.76 -5.82 3.79
N LEU A 38 -7.79 -6.53 3.31
CA LEU A 38 -7.61 -7.62 2.34
C LEU A 38 -7.06 -7.12 1.00
N LEU A 39 -7.46 -5.93 0.56
CA LEU A 39 -6.90 -5.31 -0.64
C LEU A 39 -5.43 -4.92 -0.44
N TYR A 40 -5.05 -4.47 0.75
CA TYR A 40 -3.66 -4.19 1.07
C TYR A 40 -2.81 -5.48 1.08
N GLU A 41 -3.33 -6.58 1.63
CA GLU A 41 -2.66 -7.88 1.55
C GLU A 41 -2.46 -8.33 0.09
N GLN A 42 -3.43 -8.08 -0.79
CA GLN A 42 -3.32 -8.35 -2.24
C GLN A 42 -2.32 -7.43 -2.93
N LEU A 43 -2.33 -6.13 -2.62
CA LEU A 43 -1.36 -5.16 -3.11
C LEU A 43 0.07 -5.59 -2.75
N LEU A 44 0.27 -6.13 -1.54
CA LEU A 44 1.57 -6.64 -1.14
C LEU A 44 2.03 -7.88 -1.91
N ALA A 45 1.15 -8.57 -2.64
CA ALA A 45 1.54 -9.67 -3.51
C ALA A 45 2.06 -9.21 -4.89
N CYS A 46 1.90 -7.92 -5.24
CA CYS A 46 2.38 -7.36 -6.50
C CYS A 46 3.91 -7.11 -6.48
N GLU A 47 4.48 -7.01 -7.69
CA GLU A 47 5.89 -6.73 -7.89
C GLU A 47 6.25 -5.27 -7.57
N ASP A 48 7.47 -5.05 -7.09
CA ASP A 48 7.93 -3.73 -6.66
C ASP A 48 7.89 -2.69 -7.80
N GLN A 49 8.12 -3.11 -9.05
CA GLN A 49 8.09 -2.22 -10.22
C GLN A 49 6.68 -1.66 -10.46
N ASP A 50 5.65 -2.51 -10.42
CA ASP A 50 4.26 -2.10 -10.62
C ASP A 50 3.79 -1.19 -9.49
N LEU A 51 4.08 -1.59 -8.25
CA LEU A 51 3.78 -0.79 -7.06
C LEU A 51 4.40 0.61 -7.16
N PHE A 52 5.65 0.69 -7.60
CA PHE A 52 6.34 1.96 -7.77
C PHE A 52 5.72 2.81 -8.88
N SER A 53 5.35 2.22 -10.02
CA SER A 53 4.65 2.91 -11.11
C SER A 53 3.31 3.49 -10.67
N TRP A 54 2.50 2.70 -9.93
CA TRP A 54 1.20 3.12 -9.43
C TRP A 54 1.31 4.21 -8.35
N LEU A 55 2.23 4.06 -7.41
CA LEU A 55 2.44 5.03 -6.34
C LEU A 55 3.07 6.35 -6.82
N LEU A 56 3.66 6.38 -8.01
CA LEU A 56 4.09 7.61 -8.68
C LEU A 56 3.02 8.21 -9.60
N GLY A 57 1.84 7.58 -9.71
CA GLY A 57 0.77 8.01 -10.61
C GLY A 57 1.14 7.91 -12.10
N ARG A 58 2.13 7.08 -12.44
CA ARG A 58 2.56 6.85 -13.84
C ARG A 58 1.65 5.87 -14.55
N GLU A 59 1.14 4.90 -13.80
CA GLU A 59 0.22 3.88 -14.28
C GLU A 59 -0.94 3.73 -13.30
N ILE A 60 -2.03 3.16 -13.78
CA ILE A 60 -3.24 2.91 -13.00
C ILE A 60 -3.48 1.40 -13.03
N PRO A 61 -3.72 0.74 -11.89
CA PRO A 61 -4.06 -0.68 -11.86
C PRO A 61 -5.30 -0.98 -12.71
N GLU A 62 -5.34 -2.12 -13.39
CA GLU A 62 -6.52 -2.52 -14.17
C GLU A 62 -7.71 -2.91 -13.28
N ASP A 63 -7.44 -3.39 -12.06
CA ASP A 63 -8.46 -3.75 -11.08
C ASP A 63 -8.93 -2.51 -10.29
N GLU A 64 -10.24 -2.25 -10.28
CA GLU A 64 -10.86 -1.16 -9.53
C GLU A 64 -10.57 -1.23 -8.02
N GLN A 65 -10.47 -2.45 -7.48
CA GLN A 65 -10.14 -2.65 -6.07
C GLN A 65 -8.67 -2.33 -5.80
N MET A 66 -7.78 -2.63 -6.75
CA MET A 66 -6.37 -2.27 -6.65
C MET A 66 -6.19 -0.75 -6.76
N CYS A 67 -6.91 -0.10 -7.68
CA CYS A 67 -6.99 1.36 -7.76
C CYS A 67 -7.39 1.96 -6.40
N ARG A 68 -8.44 1.41 -5.76
CA ARG A 68 -8.92 1.89 -4.47
C ARG A 68 -7.84 1.84 -3.39
N ILE A 69 -7.13 0.72 -3.23
CA ILE A 69 -6.12 0.62 -2.17
C ILE A 69 -4.88 1.48 -2.46
N VAL A 70 -4.48 1.61 -3.73
CA VAL A 70 -3.42 2.53 -4.14
C VAL A 70 -3.80 3.97 -3.78
N ASP A 71 -5.03 4.39 -4.05
CA ASP A 71 -5.53 5.73 -3.73
C ASP A 71 -5.57 6.00 -2.22
N ILE A 72 -5.98 5.01 -1.43
CA ILE A 72 -5.93 5.08 0.05
C ILE A 72 -4.48 5.24 0.54
N VAL A 73 -3.54 4.45 -0.01
CA VAL A 73 -2.11 4.55 0.34
C VAL A 73 -1.56 5.93 -0.04
N LEU A 74 -1.90 6.46 -1.22
CA LEU A 74 -1.48 7.79 -1.64
C LEU A 74 -2.07 8.89 -0.75
N SER A 75 -3.35 8.81 -0.44
CA SER A 75 -4.05 9.76 0.44
C SER A 75 -3.46 9.78 1.85
N SER A 76 -2.94 8.66 2.34
CA SER A 76 -2.29 8.62 3.65
C SER A 76 -1.00 9.44 3.74
N ARG A 77 -0.38 9.76 2.61
CA ARG A 77 0.90 10.46 2.52
C ARG A 77 0.76 11.97 2.45
N ASP A 78 -0.42 12.48 2.15
CA ASP A 78 -0.68 13.91 2.00
C ASP A 78 -1.45 14.40 3.25
N PRO A 79 -0.78 14.94 4.28
CA PRO A 79 -1.44 15.41 5.50
C PRO A 79 -2.11 16.79 5.29
N ALA A 80 -2.27 17.25 4.05
CA ALA A 80 -2.74 18.59 3.72
C ALA A 80 -4.07 18.54 2.94
N SER A 81 -5.17 18.50 3.68
CA SER A 81 -6.40 19.22 3.33
C SER A 81 -6.72 20.19 4.45
#